data_AF-A0A923B7N9-F1
#
_entry.id   AF-A0A923B7N9-F1
#
_cell.length_a   1.000
_cell.length_b   1.000
_cell.length_c   1.000
_cell.angle_alpha   90.00
_cell.angle_beta   90.00
_cell.angle_gamma   90.00
#
_symmetry.space_group_name_H-M   'P 1'
#
loop_
_entity.id
_entity.type
_entity.pdbx_description
1 polymer ?
#
loop_
_entity_poly.entity_id
_entity_poly.type
_entity_poly.pdbx_seq_one_letter_code
_entity_poly.pdbx_strand_id
1 'polypeptide(L)'
;MERAAKFRGVDEDPTRNLSACPALVLNADYTPLSYYPLSLWPWQTAIKAVFLDRVDIVASYDREVHSPSLDMKIPSVIALRQYVKQSEFPAFTRFNVFLRDRFQCQYCGSHDHLTFDHVVPRRLGGRTTW
;
A
#
# COMPACT_ATOMS: atom_id res chain seq x y z
N MET A 1 7.10 -36.35 -31.83
CA MET A 1 5.68 -36.20 -31.47
C MET A 1 5.58 -35.86 -29.99
N GLU A 2 5.05 -34.66 -29.74
CA GLU A 2 4.50 -34.11 -28.48
C GLU A 2 5.31 -34.22 -27.18
N ARG A 3 6.11 -33.18 -26.91
CA ARG A 3 6.26 -32.69 -25.53
C ARG A 3 5.00 -31.92 -25.18
N ALA A 4 4.04 -32.59 -24.53
CA ALA A 4 2.90 -31.92 -23.95
C ALA A 4 3.40 -30.84 -22.97
N ALA A 5 3.15 -29.57 -23.30
CA ALA A 5 3.36 -28.47 -22.37
C ALA A 5 2.39 -28.67 -21.21
N LYS A 6 2.90 -29.16 -20.07
CA LYS A 6 2.14 -29.21 -18.83
C LYS A 6 1.73 -27.78 -18.48
N PHE A 7 0.45 -27.47 -18.66
CA PHE A 7 -0.14 -26.21 -18.24
C PHE A 7 -0.11 -26.20 -16.71
N ARG A 8 0.92 -25.56 -16.13
CA ARG A 8 0.95 -25.31 -14.69
C ARG A 8 -0.21 -24.39 -14.33
N GLY A 9 -1.00 -24.81 -13.35
CA GLY A 9 -2.14 -24.05 -12.85
C GLY A 9 -1.72 -22.66 -12.36
N VAL A 10 -2.67 -21.72 -12.34
CA VAL A 10 -2.47 -20.31 -11.97
C VAL A 10 -1.84 -20.12 -10.58
N ASP A 11 -2.00 -21.09 -9.68
CA ASP A 11 -1.47 -21.08 -8.31
C ASP A 11 0.00 -21.50 -8.17
N GLU A 12 0.58 -22.22 -9.15
CA GLU A 12 1.93 -22.81 -8.98
C GLU A 12 3.08 -21.98 -9.57
N ASP A 13 2.77 -20.81 -10.14
CA ASP A 13 3.78 -19.95 -10.76
C ASP A 13 3.69 -18.51 -10.22
N PRO A 14 4.52 -18.13 -9.21
CA PRO A 14 4.55 -16.76 -8.70
C PRO A 14 4.95 -15.73 -9.77
N THR A 15 5.51 -16.18 -10.91
CA THR A 15 5.79 -15.31 -12.07
C THR A 15 4.54 -14.92 -12.87
N ARG A 16 3.36 -15.47 -12.54
CA ARG A 16 2.10 -15.20 -13.26
C ARG A 16 1.15 -14.26 -12.51
N ASN A 17 1.21 -14.19 -11.19
CA ASN A 17 0.33 -13.31 -10.41
C ASN A 17 0.91 -11.89 -10.30
N LEU A 18 0.54 -10.99 -11.21
CA LEU A 18 0.98 -9.59 -11.19
C LEU A 18 0.47 -8.81 -9.97
N SER A 19 -0.62 -9.26 -9.34
CA SER A 19 -1.16 -8.63 -8.14
C SER A 19 -0.20 -8.68 -6.94
N ALA A 20 0.82 -9.54 -6.99
CA ALA A 20 1.88 -9.63 -5.98
C ALA A 20 3.07 -8.67 -6.21
N CYS A 21 2.95 -7.71 -7.14
CA CYS A 21 3.99 -6.72 -7.45
C CYS A 21 3.56 -5.28 -7.10
N PRO A 22 3.29 -4.93 -5.83
CA PRO A 22 2.96 -3.56 -5.46
C PRO A 22 4.18 -2.64 -5.58
N ALA A 23 3.96 -1.40 -6.01
CA ALA A 23 5.00 -0.38 -6.04
C ALA A 23 5.00 0.44 -4.75
N LEU A 24 6.17 0.59 -4.13
CA LEU A 24 6.37 1.56 -3.04
C LEU A 24 6.39 2.97 -3.60
N VAL A 25 5.58 3.86 -3.00
CA VAL A 25 5.46 5.25 -3.41
C VAL A 25 6.21 6.14 -2.43
N LEU A 26 7.22 6.81 -2.95
CA LEU A 26 8.00 7.81 -2.26
C LEU A 26 7.51 9.21 -2.65
N ASN A 27 7.76 10.17 -1.77
CA ASN A 27 7.56 11.57 -2.06
C ASN A 27 8.68 12.11 -2.98
N ALA A 28 8.58 13.37 -3.40
CA ALA A 28 9.56 14.00 -4.30
C ALA A 28 10.96 14.16 -3.69
N ASP A 29 11.08 14.07 -2.37
CA ASP A 29 12.35 14.05 -1.63
C ASP A 29 12.85 12.62 -1.36
N TYR A 30 12.25 11.61 -1.99
CA TYR A 30 12.55 10.18 -1.82
C TYR A 30 12.28 9.64 -0.40
N THR A 31 11.56 10.37 0.45
CA THR A 31 11.07 9.85 1.72
C THR A 31 9.77 9.05 1.53
N PRO A 32 9.44 8.06 2.39
CA PRO A 32 8.18 7.35 2.30
C PRO A 32 6.96 8.27 2.44
N LEU A 33 6.02 8.16 1.49
CA LEU A 33 4.80 8.98 1.53
C LEU A 33 3.87 8.61 2.71
N SER A 34 3.91 7.36 3.17
CA SER A 34 3.29 6.91 4.42
C SER A 34 4.14 5.82 5.05
N TYR A 35 4.40 5.91 6.36
CA TYR A 35 5.16 4.88 7.09
C TYR A 35 4.29 3.70 7.54
N TYR A 36 3.04 3.95 7.93
CA TYR A 36 2.12 2.89 8.35
C TYR A 36 0.66 3.25 8.05
N PRO A 37 -0.04 2.50 7.18
CA PRO A 37 0.52 1.45 6.33
C PRO A 37 1.51 2.04 5.32
N LEU A 38 2.46 1.24 4.84
CA LEU A 38 3.36 1.66 3.78
C LEU A 38 2.55 2.13 2.57
N SER A 39 3.00 3.22 1.94
CA SER A 39 2.40 3.78 0.73
C SER A 39 2.64 2.86 -0.47
N LEU A 40 1.82 1.83 -0.59
CA LEU A 40 1.89 0.85 -1.69
C LEU A 40 0.78 1.09 -2.71
N TRP A 41 1.14 1.10 -3.99
CA TRP A 41 0.19 1.13 -5.10
C TRP A 41 0.18 -0.21 -5.84
N PRO A 42 -0.98 -0.66 -6.34
CA PRO A 42 -1.02 -1.76 -7.31
C PRO A 42 -0.18 -1.41 -8.55
N TRP A 43 0.44 -2.42 -9.16
CA TRP A 43 1.29 -2.23 -10.33
C TRP A 43 0.59 -1.48 -11.47
N GLN A 44 -0.72 -1.70 -11.69
CA GLN A 44 -1.48 -1.02 -12.73
C GLN A 44 -1.52 0.50 -12.50
N THR A 45 -1.71 0.92 -11.24
CA THR A 45 -1.75 2.33 -10.85
C THR A 45 -0.36 2.95 -11.00
N ALA A 46 0.70 2.22 -10.63
CA ALA A 46 2.08 2.68 -10.83
C ALA A 46 2.39 2.90 -12.31
N ILE A 47 2.07 1.93 -13.17
CA ILE A 47 2.27 2.05 -14.62
C ILE A 47 1.47 3.21 -15.20
N LYS A 48 0.20 3.35 -14.84
CA LYS A 48 -0.62 4.50 -15.25
C LYS A 48 0.04 5.83 -14.86
N ALA A 49 0.61 5.92 -13.66
CA ALA A 49 1.27 7.14 -13.20
C ALA A 49 2.58 7.43 -13.96
N VAL A 50 3.31 6.39 -14.38
CA VAL A 50 4.49 6.53 -15.26
C VAL A 50 4.07 7.09 -16.62
N PHE A 51 3.03 6.54 -17.27
CA PHE A 51 2.55 7.03 -18.56
C PHE A 51 1.97 8.46 -18.51
N LEU A 52 1.41 8.84 -17.36
CA LEU A 52 0.94 10.21 -17.11
C LEU A 52 2.07 11.17 -16.70
N ASP A 53 3.32 10.71 -16.71
CA ASP A 53 4.53 11.49 -16.39
C ASP A 53 4.47 12.14 -15.00
N ARG A 54 3.81 11.46 -14.04
CA ARG A 54 3.62 11.97 -12.66
C ARG A 54 4.66 11.48 -11.68
N VAL A 55 5.39 10.42 -12.02
CA VAL A 55 6.31 9.72 -11.13
C VAL A 55 7.57 9.32 -11.89
N ASP A 56 8.68 9.24 -11.15
CA ASP A 56 9.92 8.68 -11.64
C ASP A 56 10.12 7.27 -11.10
N ILE A 57 10.64 6.37 -11.93
CA ILE A 57 10.93 4.98 -11.55
C ILE A 57 12.29 4.95 -10.85
N VAL A 58 12.30 4.51 -9.59
CA VAL A 58 13.53 4.36 -8.78
C VAL A 58 14.07 2.94 -8.88
N ALA A 59 13.16 1.96 -8.83
CA ALA A 59 13.49 0.56 -8.97
C ALA A 59 12.35 -0.18 -9.67
N SER A 60 12.70 -1.30 -10.30
CA SER A 60 11.76 -2.16 -11.02
C SER A 60 11.93 -3.60 -10.59
N TYR A 61 10.86 -4.38 -10.73
CA TYR A 61 10.94 -5.83 -10.72
C TYR A 61 11.63 -6.34 -11.99
N ASP A 62 12.13 -7.57 -11.94
CA ASP A 62 12.62 -8.29 -13.14
C ASP A 62 11.48 -8.75 -14.07
N ARG A 63 10.22 -8.51 -13.67
CA ARG A 63 9.03 -8.81 -14.47
C ARG A 63 8.71 -7.67 -15.41
N GLU A 64 8.24 -8.02 -16.60
CA GLU A 64 7.85 -7.10 -17.65
C GLU A 64 6.36 -7.23 -17.96
N VAL A 65 5.77 -6.12 -18.39
CA VAL A 65 4.46 -6.10 -19.03
C VAL A 65 4.62 -5.71 -20.48
N HIS A 66 3.82 -6.36 -21.31
CA HIS A 66 3.90 -6.25 -22.75
C HIS A 66 2.61 -5.65 -23.30
N SER A 67 2.77 -4.78 -24.30
CA SER A 67 1.71 -4.31 -25.18
C SER A 67 2.15 -4.56 -26.62
N PRO A 68 1.25 -4.53 -27.61
CA PRO A 68 1.63 -4.78 -29.00
C PRO A 68 2.76 -3.89 -29.55
N SER A 69 2.99 -2.72 -28.94
CA SER A 69 3.95 -1.72 -29.39
C SER A 69 5.03 -1.35 -28.36
N LEU A 70 4.98 -1.89 -27.14
CA LEU A 70 5.86 -1.47 -26.05
C LEU A 70 5.97 -2.54 -24.98
N ASP A 71 7.18 -2.76 -24.52
CA ASP A 71 7.54 -3.59 -23.37
C ASP A 71 8.11 -2.70 -22.26
N MET A 72 7.70 -2.92 -21.01
CA MET A 72 8.27 -2.20 -19.86
C MET A 72 8.39 -3.10 -18.64
N LYS A 73 9.43 -2.86 -17.83
CA LYS A 73 9.55 -3.47 -16.50
C LYS A 73 8.53 -2.89 -15.55
N ILE A 74 8.01 -3.73 -14.65
CA ILE A 74 7.05 -3.31 -13.64
C ILE A 74 7.79 -2.50 -12.57
N PRO A 75 7.36 -1.27 -12.25
CA PRO A 75 7.96 -0.48 -11.19
C PRO A 75 7.76 -1.15 -9.83
N SER A 76 8.82 -1.25 -9.03
CA SER A 76 8.78 -1.71 -7.63
C SER A 76 8.90 -0.56 -6.65
N VAL A 77 9.58 0.52 -7.02
CA VAL A 77 9.69 1.76 -6.24
C VAL A 77 9.56 2.94 -7.19
N ILE A 78 8.65 3.86 -6.87
CA ILE A 78 8.41 5.10 -7.62
C ILE A 78 8.48 6.32 -6.70
N ALA A 79 8.94 7.45 -7.23
CA ALA A 79 8.94 8.73 -6.53
C ALA A 79 7.98 9.71 -7.23
N LEU A 80 7.15 10.40 -6.45
CA LEU A 80 6.29 11.46 -6.99
C LEU A 80 7.15 12.62 -7.51
N ARG A 81 6.79 13.22 -8.64
CA ARG A 81 7.48 14.43 -9.13
C ARG A 81 7.09 15.70 -8.39
N GLN A 82 5.89 15.70 -7.81
CA GLN A 82 5.39 16.82 -7.02
C GLN A 82 5.46 16.47 -5.54
N TYR A 83 6.02 17.38 -4.76
CA TYR A 83 6.13 17.23 -3.33
C TYR A 83 4.74 17.28 -2.68
N VAL A 84 4.43 16.25 -1.89
CA VAL A 84 3.22 16.18 -1.07
C VAL A 84 3.58 16.52 0.37
N LYS A 85 3.04 17.62 0.90
CA LYS A 85 3.20 17.96 2.32
C LYS A 85 2.35 17.02 3.16
N GLN A 86 3.00 16.21 4.00
CA GLN A 86 2.31 15.37 4.98
C GLN A 86 1.68 16.24 6.09
N SER A 87 0.56 15.77 6.64
CA SER A 87 -0.05 16.39 7.81
C SER A 87 0.85 16.18 9.03
N GLU A 88 1.09 17.24 9.80
CA GLU A 88 1.82 17.19 11.07
C GLU A 88 1.08 16.37 12.12
N PHE A 89 -0.25 16.31 12.03
CA PHE A 89 -1.10 15.55 12.93
C PHE A 89 -1.67 14.32 12.22
N PRO A 90 -1.53 13.12 12.79
CA PRO A 90 -2.15 11.93 12.23
C PRO A 90 -3.67 12.07 12.18
N ALA A 91 -4.26 11.60 11.08
CA ALA A 91 -5.70 11.65 10.92
C ALA A 91 -6.40 10.81 12.00
N PHE A 92 -7.49 11.34 12.57
CA PHE A 92 -8.28 10.57 13.52
C PHE A 92 -9.08 9.49 12.77
N THR A 93 -8.49 8.29 12.69
CA THR A 93 -9.08 7.12 12.02
C THR A 93 -9.05 5.93 12.97
N ARG A 94 -9.99 4.99 12.81
CA ARG A 94 -10.02 3.74 13.60
C ARG A 94 -8.69 3.00 13.54
N PHE A 95 -8.04 2.98 12.36
CA PHE A 95 -6.72 2.38 12.19
C PHE A 95 -5.64 3.08 13.02
N ASN A 96 -5.58 4.41 13.02
CA ASN A 96 -4.57 5.15 13.81
C ASN A 96 -4.79 5.01 15.32
N VAL A 97 -6.05 4.95 15.77
CA VAL A 97 -6.35 4.66 17.19
C VAL A 97 -5.87 3.25 17.54
N PHE A 98 -6.16 2.26 16.69
CA PHE A 98 -5.68 0.89 16.91
C PHE A 98 -4.16 0.80 16.87
N LEU A 99 -3.49 1.54 15.98
CA LEU A 99 -2.04 1.60 15.92
C LEU A 99 -1.44 2.15 17.22
N ARG A 100 -1.98 3.27 17.74
CA ARG A 100 -1.60 3.83 19.06
C ARG A 100 -1.75 2.78 20.16
N ASP A 101 -2.85 2.05 20.12
CA ASP A 101 -3.24 1.01 21.08
C ASP A 101 -2.58 -0.35 20.79
N ARG A 102 -1.62 -0.41 19.86
CA ARG A 102 -0.88 -1.63 19.44
C ARG A 102 -1.79 -2.78 19.01
N PHE A 103 -2.93 -2.47 18.42
CA PHE A 103 -3.99 -3.41 18.06
C PHE A 103 -4.38 -4.29 19.25
N GLN A 104 -4.50 -3.68 20.43
CA GLN A 104 -4.82 -4.35 21.68
C GLN A 104 -5.96 -3.63 22.42
N CYS A 105 -6.89 -4.39 22.97
CA CYS A 105 -7.96 -3.89 23.83
C CYS A 105 -7.36 -3.25 25.08
N GLN A 106 -7.64 -1.96 25.28
CA GLN A 106 -7.11 -1.18 26.41
C GLN A 106 -7.71 -1.56 27.77
N TYR A 107 -8.73 -2.41 27.81
CA TYR A 107 -9.34 -2.91 29.05
C TYR A 107 -8.83 -4.30 29.45
N CYS A 108 -8.77 -5.23 28.50
CA CYS A 108 -8.50 -6.65 28.79
C CYS A 108 -7.25 -7.22 28.10
N GLY A 109 -6.58 -6.48 27.22
CA GLY A 109 -5.39 -6.95 26.51
C GLY A 109 -5.65 -7.89 25.33
N SER A 110 -6.91 -8.21 25.00
CA SER A 110 -7.26 -9.02 23.82
C SER A 110 -6.85 -8.33 22.51
N HIS A 111 -6.46 -9.11 21.51
CA HIS A 111 -6.22 -8.63 20.14
C HIS A 111 -7.42 -8.83 19.20
N ASP A 112 -8.44 -9.56 19.65
CA ASP A 112 -9.60 -9.93 18.84
C ASP A 112 -10.81 -9.02 19.09
N HIS A 113 -11.66 -8.88 18.06
CA HIS A 113 -12.95 -8.17 18.12
C HIS A 113 -12.87 -6.75 18.71
N LEU A 114 -11.82 -6.00 18.37
CA LEU A 114 -11.59 -4.65 18.89
C LEU A 114 -12.72 -3.69 18.48
N THR A 115 -13.26 -2.95 19.45
CA THR A 115 -14.15 -1.81 19.21
C THR A 115 -13.41 -0.51 19.43
N PHE A 116 -13.99 0.59 18.93
CA PHE A 116 -13.51 1.94 19.21
C PHE A 116 -14.66 2.68 19.88
N ASP A 117 -14.46 3.08 21.14
CA ASP A 117 -15.47 3.72 21.96
C ASP A 117 -14.87 4.93 22.68
N HIS A 118 -15.74 5.79 23.21
CA HIS A 118 -15.29 6.91 24.04
C HIS A 118 -15.07 6.41 25.46
N VAL A 119 -13.88 6.66 26.01
CA VAL A 119 -13.57 6.37 27.44
C VAL A 119 -14.52 7.15 28.36
N VAL A 120 -14.74 8.43 28.05
CA VAL A 120 -15.82 9.22 28.65
C VAL A 120 -17.01 9.20 27.69
N PRO A 121 -18.18 8.67 28.06
CA PRO A 121 -19.34 8.67 27.20
C PRO A 121 -19.67 10.07 26.67
N ARG A 122 -20.09 10.17 25.40
CA ARG A 122 -20.45 11.47 24.78
C ARG A 122 -21.51 12.23 25.58
N ARG A 123 -22.47 11.51 26.19
CA ARG A 123 -23.50 12.11 27.07
C ARG A 123 -22.94 12.81 28.32
N LEU A 124 -21.73 12.45 28.75
CA LEU A 124 -21.02 13.05 29.88
C LEU A 124 -19.98 14.09 29.42
N GLY A 125 -20.05 14.53 28.16
CA GLY A 125 -19.12 15.53 27.60
C GLY A 125 -17.82 14.94 27.04
N GLY A 126 -17.75 13.63 26.83
CA GLY A 126 -16.60 12.99 26.18
C GLY A 126 -16.31 13.57 24.80
N ARG A 127 -15.09 14.07 24.61
CA ARG A 127 -14.62 14.65 23.35
C ARG A 127 -13.98 13.59 22.46
N THR A 128 -14.03 13.82 21.15
CA THR A 128 -13.35 13.00 20.16
C THR A 128 -11.91 13.49 20.00
N THR A 129 -11.12 13.30 21.06
CA THR A 129 -9.68 13.60 21.13
C THR A 129 -8.93 12.30 21.40
N TRP A 130 -7.70 12.15 20.92
CA TRP A 130 -6.97 10.89 20.92
C TRP A 130 -5.52 11.05 21.38
#